data_AF-A0A6J3CBV6-F1
#
_entry.id   AF-A0A6J3CBV6-F1
#
_cell.length_a   1.000
_cell.length_b   1.000
_cell.length_c   1.000
_cell.angle_alpha   90.00
_cell.angle_beta   90.00
_cell.angle_gamma   90.00
#
_symmetry.space_group_name_H-M   'P 1'
#
loop_
_entity.id
_entity.type
_entity.pdbx_description
1 polymer ?
#
loop_
_entity_poly.entity_id
_entity_poly.type
_entity_poly.pdbx_seq_one_letter_code
_entity_poly.pdbx_strand_id
1 'polypeptide(L)'
;MKERFNYFMLLFFVFFTGCNCKYGFITWVNNKAEVSLTDYYADIPDLHVAKATYRNEINNTGWAYLELHTSADSSDEKQAYAAGYLEGFLTRDLIWMHWQNMLKGYLYYSFLLAVAYLHM
;
A
#
# COMPACT_ATOMS: atom_id res chain seq x y z
N MET A 1 31.94 -31.67 16.91
CA MET A 1 30.88 -30.94 17.65
C MET A 1 30.87 -29.42 17.43
N LYS A 2 31.86 -28.79 16.78
CA LYS A 2 31.87 -27.35 16.48
C LYS A 2 31.08 -26.96 15.21
N GLU A 3 31.11 -27.82 14.19
CA GLU A 3 30.43 -27.62 12.89
C GLU A 3 28.90 -27.52 12.98
N ARG A 4 28.26 -28.27 13.89
CA ARG A 4 26.79 -28.27 14.05
C ARG A 4 26.25 -27.02 14.74
N PHE A 5 27.09 -26.28 15.46
CA PHE A 5 26.71 -25.05 16.14
C PHE A 5 26.60 -23.87 15.15
N ASN A 6 27.44 -23.84 14.11
CA ASN A 6 27.40 -22.82 13.07
C ASN A 6 26.14 -22.91 12.19
N TYR A 7 25.67 -24.12 11.86
CA TYR A 7 24.41 -24.30 11.11
C TYR A 7 23.18 -23.87 11.92
N PHE A 8 23.17 -24.08 13.24
CA PHE A 8 22.08 -23.64 14.10
C PHE A 8 22.03 -22.11 14.23
N MET A 9 23.20 -21.46 14.30
CA MET A 9 23.31 -20.00 14.31
C MET A 9 22.96 -19.36 12.95
N LEU A 10 23.26 -20.05 11.84
CA LEU A 10 22.83 -19.66 10.49
C LEU A 10 21.31 -19.81 10.29
N LEU A 11 20.68 -20.86 10.84
CA LEU A 11 19.23 -21.04 10.79
C LEU A 11 18.45 -19.96 11.56
N PHE A 12 19.04 -19.43 12.64
CA PHE A 12 18.44 -18.33 13.41
C PHE A 12 18.48 -16.99 12.66
N PHE A 13 19.51 -16.78 11.83
CA PHE A 13 19.66 -15.58 10.99
C PHE A 13 18.76 -15.57 9.74
N VAL A 14 18.32 -16.75 9.26
CA VAL A 14 17.42 -16.86 8.10
C VAL A 14 15.98 -16.47 8.45
N PHE A 15 15.60 -16.40 9.73
CA PHE A 15 14.25 -16.02 10.16
C PHE A 15 13.98 -14.51 10.17
N PHE A 16 15.00 -13.68 9.99
CA PHE A 16 14.89 -12.21 9.92
C PHE A 16 15.17 -11.69 8.51
N THR A 17 14.49 -12.22 7.50
CA THR A 17 14.25 -11.39 6.31
C THR A 17 13.27 -10.31 6.72
N GLY A 18 13.80 -9.14 7.12
CA GLY A 18 13.00 -7.97 7.44
C GLY A 18 12.02 -7.71 6.31
N CYS A 19 10.72 -7.79 6.61
CA CYS A 19 9.70 -7.31 5.71
C CYS A 19 9.90 -5.81 5.52
N ASN A 20 10.05 -5.33 4.29
CA ASN A 20 9.92 -3.90 3.97
C ASN A 20 8.43 -3.51 3.99
N CYS A 21 7.84 -3.65 5.17
CA CYS A 21 6.45 -3.33 5.47
C CYS A 21 6.35 -1.82 5.71
N LYS A 22 5.41 -1.15 5.04
CA LYS A 22 5.05 0.24 5.34
C LYS A 22 3.75 0.26 6.13
N TYR A 23 3.73 0.96 7.26
CA TYR A 23 2.54 1.14 8.06
C TYR A 23 2.06 2.58 7.96
N GLY A 24 0.76 2.75 7.77
CA GLY A 24 0.12 4.06 7.72
C GLY A 24 -1.15 4.05 8.55
N PHE A 25 -1.46 5.18 9.18
CA PHE A 25 -2.72 5.36 9.88
C PHE A 25 -3.22 6.79 9.72
N ILE A 26 -4.53 6.98 9.92
CA ILE A 26 -5.18 8.27 9.86
C ILE A 26 -5.79 8.60 11.21
N THR A 27 -5.49 9.79 11.71
CA THR A 27 -6.17 10.41 12.83
C THR A 27 -7.04 11.56 12.34
N TRP A 28 -8.11 11.86 13.07
CA TRP A 28 -9.02 12.95 12.74
C TRP A 28 -8.81 14.10 13.71
N VAL A 29 -8.17 15.17 13.26
CA VAL A 29 -7.84 16.34 14.07
C VAL A 29 -8.43 17.58 13.39
N ASN A 30 -9.13 18.44 14.14
CA ASN A 30 -9.71 19.69 13.63
C ASN A 30 -10.57 19.53 12.36
N ASN A 31 -11.36 18.46 12.30
CA ASN A 31 -12.19 18.11 11.15
C ASN A 31 -11.41 17.82 9.84
N LYS A 32 -10.14 17.43 9.95
CA LYS A 32 -9.28 17.07 8.84
C LYS A 32 -8.66 15.69 9.10
N ALA A 33 -8.49 14.91 8.03
CA ALA A 33 -7.74 13.67 8.07
C ALA A 33 -6.24 13.97 8.02
N GLU A 34 -5.50 13.53 9.03
CA GLU A 34 -4.04 13.59 9.07
C GLU A 34 -3.47 12.19 8.92
N VAL A 35 -2.65 11.99 7.87
CA VAL A 35 -1.96 10.73 7.61
C VAL A 35 -0.61 10.72 8.32
N SER A 36 -0.30 9.62 8.98
CA SER A 36 0.99 9.38 9.62
C SER A 36 1.55 8.04 9.17
N LEU A 37 2.88 7.99 8.99
CA LEU A 37 3.61 6.78 8.64
C LEU A 37 4.45 6.33 9.83
N THR A 38 4.58 5.03 9.99
CA THR A 38 5.52 4.42 10.93
C THR A 38 6.16 3.18 10.31
N ASP A 39 7.36 2.85 10.79
CA ASP A 39 8.08 1.64 10.43
C ASP A 39 7.71 0.46 11.34
N TYR A 40 7.01 0.71 12.46
CA TYR A 40 6.62 -0.31 13.43
C TYR A 40 5.12 -0.31 13.69
N TYR A 41 4.51 -1.49 13.61
CA TYR A 41 3.08 -1.66 13.88
C TYR A 41 2.65 -1.20 15.27
N ALA A 42 3.53 -1.35 16.28
CA ALA A 42 3.25 -0.99 17.66
C ALA A 42 3.12 0.53 17.89
N ASP A 43 3.59 1.36 16.95
CA ASP A 43 3.51 2.82 17.07
C ASP A 43 2.16 3.38 16.60
N ILE A 44 1.27 2.53 16.06
CA ILE A 44 -0.07 2.94 15.65
C ILE A 44 -0.90 3.17 16.92
N PRO A 45 -1.42 4.39 17.15
CA PRO A 45 -2.21 4.69 18.33
C PRO A 45 -3.55 3.95 18.30
N ASP A 46 -4.10 3.63 19.48
CA ASP A 46 -5.44 3.05 19.59
C ASP A 46 -6.52 3.97 19.00
N LEU A 47 -6.35 5.28 19.16
CA LEU A 47 -7.21 6.29 18.54
C LEU A 47 -6.79 6.54 17.09
N HIS A 48 -7.39 5.80 16.16
CA HIS A 48 -7.26 6.00 14.72
C HIS A 48 -8.62 5.81 14.02
N VAL A 49 -8.80 6.44 12.86
CA VAL A 49 -9.98 6.21 12.00
C VAL A 49 -9.74 5.01 11.09
N ALA A 50 -8.52 4.89 10.57
CA ALA A 50 -8.10 3.78 9.74
C ALA A 50 -6.60 3.52 9.90
N LYS A 51 -6.19 2.27 9.72
CA LYS A 51 -4.80 1.85 9.64
C LYS A 51 -4.61 0.89 8.49
N ALA A 52 -3.42 0.89 7.91
CA ALA A 52 -3.08 0.05 6.78
C ALA A 52 -1.63 -0.44 6.86
N THR A 53 -1.42 -1.67 6.40
CA THR A 53 -0.11 -2.29 6.21
C THR A 53 0.06 -2.60 4.74
N TYR A 54 1.14 -2.09 4.14
CA TYR A 54 1.47 -2.32 2.75
C TYR A 54 2.80 -3.06 2.62
N ARG A 55 2.80 -4.12 1.81
CA ARG A 55 3.96 -4.94 1.48
C ARG A 55 4.06 -5.07 -0.03
N ASN A 56 5.17 -4.59 -0.59
CA ASN A 56 5.47 -4.80 -1.99
C ASN A 56 6.39 -5.99 -2.17
N GLU A 57 5.82 -7.14 -2.51
CA GLU A 57 6.57 -8.37 -2.76
C GLU A 57 6.48 -8.82 -4.22
N ILE A 58 6.08 -7.93 -5.15
CA ILE A 58 5.83 -8.27 -6.55
C ILE A 58 7.06 -8.94 -7.19
N ASN A 59 8.26 -8.47 -6.87
CA ASN A 59 9.50 -9.02 -7.43
C ASN A 59 9.80 -10.45 -6.95
N ASN A 60 9.27 -10.84 -5.78
CA ASN A 60 9.55 -12.14 -5.15
C ASN A 60 8.39 -13.13 -5.35
N THR A 61 7.14 -12.66 -5.23
CA THR A 61 5.92 -13.51 -5.23
C THR A 61 4.99 -13.23 -6.41
N GLY A 62 5.20 -12.11 -7.12
CA GLY A 62 4.25 -11.60 -8.11
C GLY A 62 3.11 -10.77 -7.50
N TRP A 63 3.05 -10.61 -6.17
CA TRP A 63 1.96 -9.93 -5.47
C TRP A 63 2.44 -8.77 -4.60
N ALA A 64 1.63 -7.71 -4.56
CA ALA A 64 1.66 -6.75 -3.46
C ALA A 64 0.46 -7.00 -2.55
N TYR A 65 0.66 -6.81 -1.26
CA TYR A 65 -0.37 -7.02 -0.24
C TYR A 65 -0.67 -5.69 0.44
N LEU A 66 -1.95 -5.34 0.48
CA LEU A 66 -2.48 -4.23 1.27
C LEU A 66 -3.51 -4.79 2.24
N GLU A 67 -3.29 -4.56 3.53
CA GLU A 67 -4.23 -4.89 4.59
C GLU A 67 -4.70 -3.59 5.23
N LEU A 68 -6.00 -3.36 5.29
CA LEU A 68 -6.59 -2.11 5.75
C LEU A 68 -7.74 -2.39 6.72
N HIS A 69 -7.74 -1.66 7.83
CA HIS A 69 -8.75 -1.76 8.88
C HIS A 69 -9.25 -0.37 9.26
N THR A 70 -10.56 -0.21 9.40
CA THR A 70 -11.20 1.01 9.89
C THR A 70 -11.68 0.82 11.33
N SER A 71 -11.81 1.92 12.07
CA SER A 71 -12.36 1.91 13.42
C SER A 71 -13.86 2.11 13.39
N ALA A 72 -14.59 1.23 14.08
CA ALA A 72 -16.05 1.30 14.21
C ALA A 72 -16.54 2.53 14.99
N ASP A 73 -15.65 3.20 15.74
CA ASP A 73 -15.98 4.40 16.52
C ASP A 73 -16.10 5.67 15.64
N SER A 74 -15.78 5.56 14.34
CA SER A 74 -15.87 6.66 13.37
C SER A 74 -17.10 6.51 12.47
N SER A 75 -17.64 7.61 11.95
CA SER A 75 -18.76 7.53 10.99
C SER A 75 -18.34 6.86 9.68
N ASP A 76 -19.28 6.19 9.02
CA ASP A 76 -19.05 5.44 7.77
C ASP A 76 -18.39 6.28 6.69
N GLU A 77 -18.74 7.58 6.59
CA GLU A 77 -18.14 8.49 5.63
C GLU A 77 -16.67 8.74 5.94
N LYS A 78 -16.32 8.91 7.21
CA LYS A 78 -14.92 9.10 7.64
C LYS A 78 -14.12 7.81 7.44
N GLN A 79 -14.72 6.67 7.74
CA GLN A 79 -14.10 5.36 7.51
C GLN A 79 -13.80 5.14 6.03
N ALA A 80 -14.78 5.33 5.15
CA ALA A 80 -14.62 5.18 3.71
C ALA A 80 -13.59 6.15 3.12
N TYR A 81 -13.63 7.42 3.55
CA TYR A 81 -12.65 8.43 3.14
C TYR A 81 -11.23 8.04 3.59
N ALA A 82 -11.05 7.69 4.86
CA ALA A 82 -9.76 7.33 5.40
C ALA A 82 -9.20 6.05 4.76
N ALA A 83 -10.06 5.07 4.50
CA ALA A 83 -9.68 3.84 3.82
C ALA A 83 -9.13 4.12 2.41
N GLY A 84 -9.91 4.83 1.58
CA GLY A 84 -9.48 5.18 0.22
C GLY A 84 -8.23 6.07 0.20
N TYR A 85 -8.11 6.99 1.17
CA TYR A 85 -6.92 7.83 1.31
C TYR A 85 -5.68 6.98 1.58
N LEU A 86 -5.72 6.07 2.57
CA LEU A 86 -4.58 5.21 2.91
C LEU A 86 -4.18 4.28 1.77
N GLU A 87 -5.16 3.66 1.11
CA GLU A 87 -4.91 2.84 -0.07
C GLU A 87 -4.17 3.64 -1.14
N GLY A 88 -4.74 4.77 -1.57
CA GLY A 88 -4.13 5.60 -2.61
C GLY A 88 -2.76 6.15 -2.21
N PHE A 89 -2.57 6.48 -0.94
CA PHE A 89 -1.30 7.00 -0.43
C PHE A 89 -0.20 5.94 -0.41
N LEU A 90 -0.48 4.75 0.12
CA LEU A 90 0.51 3.67 0.26
C LEU A 90 0.81 2.97 -1.07
N THR A 91 -0.17 2.86 -1.97
CA THR A 91 -0.03 2.15 -3.26
C THR A 91 0.14 3.10 -4.46
N ARG A 92 0.35 4.40 -4.23
CA ARG A 92 0.46 5.44 -5.27
C ARG A 92 1.35 5.04 -6.45
N ASP A 93 2.52 4.48 -6.18
CA ASP A 93 3.48 4.10 -7.22
C ASP A 93 2.95 2.91 -8.06
N LEU A 94 2.30 1.93 -7.42
CA LEU A 94 1.66 0.82 -8.12
C LEU A 94 0.47 1.29 -8.95
N ILE A 95 -0.37 2.18 -8.42
CA ILE A 95 -1.48 2.79 -9.16
C ILE A 95 -0.95 3.51 -10.40
N TRP A 96 0.12 4.29 -10.26
CA TRP A 96 0.73 5.00 -11.38
C TRP A 96 1.25 4.02 -12.45
N MET A 97 2.00 2.99 -12.04
CA MET A 97 2.49 1.98 -12.98
C MET A 97 1.36 1.20 -13.65
N HIS A 98 0.31 0.85 -12.90
CA HIS A 98 -0.85 0.15 -13.43
C HIS A 98 -1.60 0.98 -14.48
N TRP A 99 -1.82 2.27 -14.20
CA TRP A 99 -2.41 3.21 -15.15
C TRP A 99 -1.57 3.32 -16.43
N GLN A 100 -0.25 3.48 -16.31
CA GLN A 100 0.65 3.57 -17.47
C GLN A 100 0.63 2.29 -18.32
N ASN A 101 0.52 1.12 -17.69
CA ASN A 101 0.55 -0.16 -18.38
C ASN A 101 -0.78 -0.48 -19.07
N MET A 102 -1.91 -0.18 -18.41
CA MET A 102 -3.24 -0.55 -18.90
C MET A 102 -3.85 0.51 -19.83
N LEU A 103 -3.79 1.79 -19.44
CA LEU A 103 -4.67 2.81 -20.02
C LEU A 103 -3.94 3.81 -20.92
N LYS A 104 -2.62 3.93 -20.80
CA LYS A 104 -1.82 4.80 -21.67
C LYS A 104 -2.08 4.48 -23.15
N GLY A 105 -1.98 3.21 -23.55
CA GLY A 105 -2.22 2.80 -24.93
C GLY A 105 -3.65 3.07 -25.40
N TYR A 106 -4.65 2.71 -24.59
CA TYR A 106 -6.07 2.90 -24.91
C TYR A 106 -6.42 4.35 -25.25
N LEU A 107 -5.92 5.30 -24.47
CA LEU A 107 -6.21 6.72 -24.68
C LEU A 107 -5.57 7.28 -25.97
N TYR A 108 -4.38 6.79 -26.34
CA TYR A 108 -3.75 7.18 -27.61
C TYR A 108 -4.53 6.66 -28.82
N TYR A 109 -4.96 5.40 -28.83
CA TYR A 109 -5.72 4.84 -29.96
C TYR A 109 -7.12 5.45 -30.08
N SER A 110 -7.80 5.72 -28.96
CA SER A 110 -9.11 6.38 -28.97
C SER A 110 -9.04 7.81 -29.52
N PHE A 111 -8.01 8.58 -29.14
CA PHE A 111 -7.80 9.91 -29.67
C PHE A 111 -7.44 9.91 -31.17
N LEU A 112 -6.58 8.99 -31.61
CA LEU A 112 -6.22 8.85 -33.03
C LEU A 112 -7.42 8.43 -33.89
N LEU A 113 -8.27 7.51 -33.41
CA LEU A 113 -9.51 7.15 -34.09
C LEU A 113 -10.49 8.32 -34.17
N ALA A 114 -10.62 9.11 -33.10
CA ALA A 114 -11.47 10.30 -33.11
C ALA A 114 -10.98 11.36 -34.10
N VAL A 115 -9.67 11.63 -34.17
CA VAL A 115 -9.08 12.56 -35.15
C VAL A 115 -9.19 12.02 -36.58
N ALA A 116 -9.00 10.72 -36.80
CA ALA A 116 -9.17 10.10 -38.12
C ALA A 116 -10.62 10.15 -38.61
N TYR A 117 -11.61 9.96 -37.72
CA TYR A 117 -13.04 10.04 -38.07
C TYR A 117 -13.53 11.47 -38.32
N LEU A 118 -12.92 12.49 -37.72
CA LEU A 118 -13.25 13.90 -37.95
C LEU A 118 -12.69 14.46 -39.26
N HIS A 119 -11.83 13.72 -39.95
CA HIS A 119 -11.22 14.08 -41.23
C HIS A 119 -11.77 13.29 -42.44
N MET A 120 -12.82 12.48 -42.26
CA MET A 120 -13.63 11.86 -43.34
C MET A 120 -15.00 12.53 -43.42
#